data_AF-A0A817R4Q6-F1
#
_entry.id   AF-A0A817R4Q6-F1
#
_cell.length_a   1.000
_cell.length_b   1.000
_cell.length_c   1.000
_cell.angle_alpha   90.00
_cell.angle_beta   90.00
_cell.angle_gamma   90.00
#
_symmetry.space_group_name_H-M   'P 1'
#
loop_
_entity.id
_entity.type
_entity.pdbx_description
1 polymer ?
#
loop_
_entity_poly.entity_id
_entity_poly.type
_entity_poly.pdbx_seq_one_letter_code
_entity_poly.pdbx_strand_id
1 'polypeptide(L)'
;TVGQRDDNQYEHYYRTCIYYQLIDNILVELRDRFSSRNLQILSGISSLCPESDNFLHFDTLKPFANHLNVDLDALSNELMVVKPMLQNKLLTSIIDLYIELHLFKEAFSKLTAVIKSTMTIPVSSTTCERTFSKMKTIKTTVRNSMTDVRLSDIYLLAIERDLDINFEQIIDAFSDIHKNSRIILK
;
A
#
# COMPACT_ATOMS: atom_id res chain seq x y z
N THR A 1 -16.83 24.41 -46.70
CA THR A 1 -17.56 23.73 -45.61
C THR A 1 -16.96 22.35 -45.36
N VAL A 2 -15.76 22.30 -44.77
CA VAL A 2 -15.02 21.01 -44.54
C VAL A 2 -14.39 20.96 -43.14
N GLY A 3 -14.74 21.87 -42.22
CA GLY A 3 -14.08 22.00 -40.91
C GLY A 3 -14.90 21.54 -39.70
N GLN A 4 -16.13 21.03 -39.86
CA GLN A 4 -17.03 20.68 -38.74
C GLN A 4 -17.30 19.17 -38.58
N ARG A 5 -16.81 18.32 -39.49
CA ARG A 5 -17.07 16.87 -39.44
C ARG A 5 -16.04 16.10 -38.60
N ASP A 6 -14.81 16.60 -38.51
CA ASP A 6 -13.72 15.91 -37.82
C ASP A 6 -13.82 16.05 -36.29
N ASP A 7 -14.14 17.24 -35.77
CA ASP A 7 -14.23 17.49 -34.33
C ASP A 7 -15.26 16.61 -33.61
N ASN A 8 -16.44 16.39 -34.21
CA ASN A 8 -17.48 15.53 -33.63
C ASN A 8 -17.08 14.05 -33.59
N GLN A 9 -16.24 13.58 -34.53
CA GLN A 9 -15.75 12.21 -34.52
C GLN A 9 -14.69 11.99 -33.44
N TYR A 10 -13.78 12.95 -33.25
CA TYR A 10 -12.80 12.90 -32.17
C TYR A 10 -13.45 13.02 -30.79
N GLU A 11 -14.49 13.86 -30.66
CA GLU A 11 -15.26 13.98 -29.41
C GLU A 11 -16.01 12.69 -29.08
N HIS A 12 -16.66 12.06 -30.08
CA HIS A 12 -17.36 10.80 -29.88
C HIS A 12 -16.38 9.65 -29.56
N TYR A 13 -15.22 9.60 -30.21
CA TYR A 13 -14.16 8.64 -29.89
C TYR A 13 -13.64 8.84 -28.46
N TYR A 14 -13.34 10.08 -28.06
CA TYR A 14 -12.87 10.40 -26.72
C TYR A 14 -13.90 10.01 -25.66
N ARG A 15 -15.18 10.34 -25.88
CA ARG A 15 -16.27 10.00 -24.95
C ARG A 15 -16.46 8.49 -24.82
N THR A 16 -16.52 7.76 -25.92
CA THR A 16 -16.83 6.32 -25.91
C THR A 16 -15.64 5.46 -25.52
N CYS A 17 -14.46 5.70 -26.09
CA CYS A 17 -13.32 4.79 -25.93
C CYS A 17 -12.44 5.14 -24.72
N ILE A 18 -12.40 6.40 -24.30
CA ILE A 18 -11.52 6.86 -23.22
C ILE A 18 -12.34 7.19 -21.98
N TYR A 19 -13.27 8.12 -22.09
CA TYR A 19 -13.99 8.64 -20.93
C TYR A 19 -14.90 7.60 -20.28
N TYR A 20 -15.83 7.00 -21.03
CA TYR A 20 -16.73 5.99 -20.46
C TYR A 20 -15.97 4.74 -19.99
N GLN A 21 -14.98 4.27 -20.76
CA GLN A 21 -14.13 3.16 -20.33
C GLN A 21 -13.39 3.46 -19.02
N LEU A 22 -12.87 4.68 -18.85
CA LEU A 22 -12.22 5.10 -17.62
C LEU A 22 -13.19 5.11 -16.44
N ILE A 23 -14.39 5.66 -16.62
CA ILE A 23 -15.43 5.71 -15.58
C ILE A 23 -15.86 4.29 -15.19
N ASP A 24 -16.08 3.41 -16.17
CA ASP A 24 -16.44 2.02 -15.92
C ASP A 24 -15.34 1.29 -15.16
N ASN A 25 -14.06 1.49 -15.53
CA ASN A 25 -12.93 0.94 -14.79
C ASN A 25 -12.90 1.45 -13.35
N ILE A 26 -13.04 2.77 -13.14
CA ILE A 26 -13.07 3.36 -11.78
C ILE A 26 -14.24 2.78 -10.97
N LEU A 27 -15.41 2.61 -11.57
CA LEU A 27 -16.57 2.03 -10.90
C LEU A 27 -16.36 0.57 -10.52
N VAL A 28 -15.75 -0.23 -11.40
CA VAL A 28 -15.40 -1.63 -11.13
C VAL A 28 -14.39 -1.71 -10.00
N GLU A 29 -13.32 -0.92 -10.05
CA GLU A 29 -12.28 -0.89 -9.01
C GLU A 29 -12.84 -0.43 -7.65
N LEU A 30 -13.70 0.59 -7.64
CA LEU A 30 -14.38 1.03 -6.41
C LEU A 30 -15.30 -0.05 -5.85
N ARG A 31 -16.06 -0.72 -6.72
CA ARG A 31 -16.95 -1.81 -6.31
C ARG A 31 -16.17 -3.00 -5.76
N ASP A 32 -15.06 -3.36 -6.38
CA ASP A 32 -14.20 -4.44 -5.89
C ASP A 32 -13.54 -4.06 -4.55
N ARG A 33 -13.00 -2.85 -4.46
CA ARG A 33 -12.40 -2.30 -3.24
C ARG A 33 -13.36 -2.31 -2.05
N PHE A 34 -14.61 -1.86 -2.24
CA PHE A 34 -15.64 -1.82 -1.19
C PHE A 34 -16.60 -3.01 -1.25
N SER A 35 -16.14 -4.15 -1.76
CA SER A 35 -16.91 -5.38 -1.76
C SER A 35 -17.27 -5.84 -0.35
N SER A 36 -18.35 -6.61 -0.22
CA SER A 36 -18.80 -7.18 1.06
C SER A 36 -17.70 -7.96 1.77
N ARG A 37 -16.84 -8.67 1.00
CA ARG A 37 -15.66 -9.37 1.52
C ARG A 37 -14.66 -8.41 2.16
N ASN A 38 -14.29 -7.34 1.48
CA ASN A 38 -13.29 -6.38 1.98
C ASN A 38 -13.81 -5.60 3.18
N LEU A 39 -15.11 -5.31 3.23
CA LEU A 39 -15.76 -4.71 4.39
C LEU A 39 -15.72 -5.65 5.61
N GLN A 40 -15.90 -6.95 5.42
CA GLN A 40 -15.76 -7.94 6.50
C GLN A 40 -14.31 -8.01 7.01
N ILE A 41 -13.31 -7.99 6.12
CA ILE A 41 -11.89 -7.93 6.47
C ILE A 41 -11.59 -6.64 7.27
N LEU A 42 -12.10 -5.50 6.82
CA LEU A 42 -11.96 -4.22 7.50
C LEU A 42 -12.63 -4.23 8.89
N SER A 43 -13.79 -4.88 9.02
CA SER A 43 -14.43 -5.07 10.32
C SER A 43 -13.59 -5.91 11.29
N GLY A 44 -12.86 -6.90 10.76
CA GLY A 44 -11.87 -7.67 11.50
C GLY A 44 -10.68 -6.81 11.96
N ILE A 45 -10.17 -5.94 11.10
CA ILE A 45 -9.13 -4.97 11.45
C ILE A 45 -9.62 -4.02 12.56
N SER A 46 -10.85 -3.50 12.46
CA SER A 46 -11.41 -2.64 13.52
C SER A 46 -11.61 -3.36 14.84
N SER A 47 -11.85 -4.68 14.83
CA SER A 47 -12.01 -5.47 16.05
C SER A 47 -10.70 -5.64 16.85
N LEU A 48 -9.55 -5.31 16.25
CA LEU A 48 -8.26 -5.28 16.93
C LEU A 48 -8.00 -3.94 17.64
N CYS A 49 -8.81 -2.92 17.38
CA CYS A 49 -8.74 -1.65 18.09
C CYS A 49 -9.41 -1.78 19.47
N PRO A 50 -8.73 -1.36 20.56
CA PRO A 50 -9.29 -1.45 21.91
C PRO A 50 -10.52 -0.56 22.13
N GLU A 51 -10.74 0.45 21.29
CA GLU A 51 -11.91 1.34 21.32
C GLU A 51 -13.16 0.74 20.62
N SER A 52 -13.05 -0.42 19.98
CA SER A 52 -14.17 -1.04 19.25
C SER A 52 -15.13 -1.78 20.18
N ASP A 53 -16.44 -1.63 19.95
CA ASP A 53 -17.49 -2.40 20.63
C ASP A 53 -17.31 -3.92 20.50
N ASN A 54 -16.62 -4.39 19.45
CA ASN A 54 -16.37 -5.80 19.16
C ASN A 54 -14.90 -6.21 19.37
N PHE A 55 -14.23 -5.65 20.38
CA PHE A 55 -12.83 -5.96 20.68
C PHE A 55 -12.53 -7.47 20.81
N LEU A 56 -11.62 -7.98 19.97
CA LEU A 56 -11.15 -9.38 19.96
C LEU A 56 -12.27 -10.44 19.80
N HIS A 57 -13.37 -10.12 19.12
CA HIS A 57 -14.39 -11.12 18.81
C HIS A 57 -13.94 -12.07 17.68
N PHE A 58 -14.13 -13.38 17.90
CA PHE A 58 -13.68 -14.41 16.94
C PHE A 58 -14.45 -14.33 15.62
N ASP A 59 -15.78 -14.13 15.69
CA ASP A 59 -16.63 -14.08 14.49
C ASP A 59 -16.27 -12.91 13.57
N THR A 60 -15.90 -11.76 14.13
CA THR A 60 -15.46 -10.58 13.37
C THR A 60 -14.03 -10.72 12.85
N LEU A 61 -13.16 -11.45 13.56
CA LEU A 61 -11.76 -11.63 13.16
C LEU A 61 -11.57 -12.77 12.14
N LYS A 62 -12.48 -13.74 12.09
CA LYS A 62 -12.43 -14.91 11.20
C LYS A 62 -12.22 -14.56 9.71
N PRO A 63 -12.90 -13.57 9.11
CA PRO A 63 -12.67 -13.18 7.72
C PRO A 63 -11.24 -12.68 7.48
N PHE A 64 -10.69 -11.91 8.43
CA PHE A 64 -9.33 -11.38 8.34
C PHE A 64 -8.28 -12.47 8.56
N ALA A 65 -8.48 -13.35 9.54
CA ALA A 65 -7.60 -14.49 9.80
C ALA A 65 -7.53 -15.46 8.61
N ASN A 66 -8.68 -15.72 7.97
CA ASN A 66 -8.75 -16.52 6.74
C ASN A 66 -7.97 -15.87 5.59
N HIS A 67 -8.07 -14.55 5.42
CA HIS A 67 -7.31 -13.83 4.40
C HIS A 67 -5.79 -13.95 4.61
N LEU A 68 -5.35 -14.04 5.86
CA LEU A 68 -3.94 -14.19 6.23
C LEU A 68 -3.46 -15.66 6.26
N ASN A 69 -4.33 -16.64 5.92
CA ASN A 69 -4.07 -18.08 6.04
C ASN A 69 -3.60 -18.49 7.46
N VAL A 70 -4.16 -17.86 8.49
CA VAL A 70 -3.87 -18.18 9.89
C VAL A 70 -4.78 -19.33 10.33
N ASP A 71 -4.22 -20.25 11.12
CA ASP A 71 -4.97 -21.33 11.73
C ASP A 71 -6.04 -20.77 12.70
N LEU A 72 -7.31 -20.98 12.35
CA LEU A 72 -8.46 -20.43 13.08
C LEU A 72 -8.62 -21.05 14.46
N ASP A 73 -8.34 -22.35 14.59
CA ASP A 73 -8.53 -23.07 15.85
C ASP A 73 -7.48 -22.62 16.89
N ALA A 74 -6.23 -22.50 16.46
CA ALA A 74 -5.16 -21.92 17.27
C ALA A 74 -5.47 -20.47 17.67
N LEU A 75 -5.96 -19.65 16.74
CA LEU A 75 -6.33 -18.25 17.03
C LEU A 75 -7.49 -18.15 18.02
N SER A 76 -8.50 -19.01 17.91
CA SER A 76 -9.63 -19.06 18.87
C SER A 76 -9.15 -19.36 20.29
N ASN A 77 -8.25 -20.33 20.44
CA ASN A 77 -7.67 -20.68 21.72
C ASN A 77 -6.84 -19.53 22.32
N GLU A 78 -6.01 -18.87 21.51
CA GLU A 78 -5.24 -17.70 21.93
C GLU A 78 -6.17 -16.56 22.39
N LEU A 79 -7.23 -16.26 21.63
CA LEU A 79 -8.20 -15.21 21.98
C LEU A 79 -8.92 -15.47 23.30
N MET A 80 -9.25 -16.72 23.61
CA MET A 80 -9.91 -17.10 24.85
C MET A 80 -9.03 -16.79 26.08
N VAL A 81 -7.72 -16.96 25.95
CA VAL A 81 -6.74 -16.67 27.01
C VAL A 81 -6.41 -15.17 27.09
N VAL A 82 -6.30 -14.51 25.94
CA VAL A 82 -5.89 -13.10 25.86
C VAL A 82 -6.95 -12.14 26.40
N LYS A 83 -8.25 -12.42 26.16
CA LYS A 83 -9.35 -11.59 26.67
C LYS A 83 -9.27 -11.31 28.18
N PRO A 84 -9.22 -12.33 29.07
CA PRO A 84 -9.10 -12.09 30.51
C PRO A 84 -7.76 -11.46 30.91
N MET A 85 -6.67 -11.70 30.16
CA MET A 85 -5.38 -11.07 30.43
C MET A 85 -5.38 -9.55 30.17
N LEU A 86 -6.20 -9.08 29.23
CA LEU A 86 -6.30 -7.67 28.86
C LEU A 86 -7.33 -6.89 29.70
N GLN A 87 -8.24 -7.56 30.41
CA GLN A 87 -9.30 -6.91 31.21
C GLN A 87 -8.78 -5.93 32.27
N ASN A 88 -7.54 -6.12 32.73
CA ASN A 88 -6.92 -5.28 33.76
C ASN A 88 -5.96 -4.21 33.19
N LYS A 89 -5.85 -4.07 31.87
CA LYS A 89 -4.92 -3.14 31.21
C LYS A 89 -5.67 -2.06 30.44
N LEU A 90 -5.20 -0.82 30.56
CA LEU A 90 -5.69 0.30 29.77
C LEU A 90 -4.97 0.30 28.42
N LEU A 91 -5.68 -0.08 27.37
CA LEU A 91 -5.18 -0.08 26.00
C LEU A 91 -5.84 1.07 25.25
N THR A 92 -5.04 2.00 24.73
CA THR A 92 -5.56 3.15 23.97
C THR A 92 -5.31 2.97 22.48
N SER A 93 -4.25 2.26 22.09
CA SER A 93 -3.89 2.02 20.69
C SER A 93 -3.61 0.54 20.38
N ILE A 94 -3.69 0.18 19.10
CA ILE A 94 -3.22 -1.11 18.57
C ILE A 94 -1.72 -1.31 18.89
N ILE A 95 -0.95 -0.22 18.97
CA ILE A 95 0.47 -0.27 19.31
C ILE A 95 0.67 -0.73 20.76
N ASP A 96 -0.15 -0.26 21.69
CA ASP A 96 -0.08 -0.66 23.10
C ASP A 96 -0.43 -2.15 23.23
N LEU A 97 -1.46 -2.60 22.51
CA LEU A 97 -1.83 -4.02 22.43
C LEU A 97 -0.66 -4.88 21.92
N TYR A 98 0.04 -4.42 20.89
CA TYR A 98 1.19 -5.12 20.35
C TYR A 98 2.36 -5.20 21.34
N ILE A 99 2.67 -4.11 22.05
CA ILE A 99 3.76 -4.09 23.04
C ILE A 99 3.48 -5.11 24.16
N GLU A 100 2.24 -5.16 24.64
CA GLU A 100 1.85 -6.09 25.70
C GLU A 100 1.90 -7.56 25.26
N LEU A 101 1.47 -7.84 24.03
CA LEU A 101 1.52 -9.20 23.47
C LEU A 101 2.93 -9.60 23.02
N HIS A 102 3.79 -8.64 22.69
CA HIS A 102 5.17 -8.91 22.29
C HIS A 102 5.97 -9.59 23.41
N LEU A 103 5.67 -9.28 24.67
CA LEU A 103 6.28 -9.94 25.83
C LEU A 103 6.00 -11.46 25.87
N PHE A 104 4.87 -11.87 25.28
CA PHE A 104 4.36 -13.24 25.23
C PHE A 104 4.29 -13.79 23.80
N LYS A 105 5.15 -13.32 22.90
CA LYS A 105 5.13 -13.64 21.46
C LYS A 105 5.11 -15.14 21.14
N GLU A 106 5.67 -15.98 22.00
CA GLU A 106 5.69 -17.44 21.82
C GLU A 106 4.36 -18.09 22.21
N ALA A 107 3.65 -17.53 23.19
CA ALA A 107 2.33 -18.00 23.62
C ALA A 107 1.22 -17.53 22.66
N PHE A 108 1.38 -16.35 22.05
CA PHE A 108 0.36 -15.74 21.17
C PHE A 108 0.90 -15.48 19.77
N SER A 109 1.46 -16.52 19.16
CA SER A 109 2.13 -16.42 17.86
C SER A 109 1.15 -16.01 16.73
N LYS A 110 -0.08 -16.53 16.75
CA LYS A 110 -1.08 -16.28 15.71
C LYS A 110 -1.66 -14.89 15.84
N LEU A 111 -2.07 -14.50 17.04
CA LEU A 111 -2.60 -13.17 17.32
C LEU A 111 -1.55 -12.08 17.05
N THR A 112 -0.29 -12.31 17.43
CA THR A 112 0.80 -11.38 17.14
C THR A 112 1.01 -11.22 15.63
N ALA A 113 0.92 -12.30 14.86
CA ALA A 113 1.03 -12.24 13.39
C ALA A 113 -0.11 -11.44 12.76
N VAL A 114 -1.34 -11.62 13.25
CA VAL A 114 -2.54 -10.88 12.82
C VAL A 114 -2.41 -9.39 13.11
N ILE A 115 -1.94 -9.02 14.30
CA ILE A 115 -1.73 -7.62 14.71
C ILE A 115 -0.61 -6.98 13.88
N LYS A 116 0.52 -7.67 13.69
CA LYS A 116 1.61 -7.20 12.82
C LYS A 116 1.11 -6.96 11.39
N SER A 117 0.34 -7.90 10.85
CA SER A 117 -0.23 -7.77 9.50
C SER A 117 -1.13 -6.54 9.40
N THR A 118 -1.94 -6.28 10.42
CA THR A 118 -2.78 -5.08 10.49
C THR A 118 -1.97 -3.79 10.48
N MET A 119 -0.87 -3.73 11.23
CA MET A 119 0.03 -2.56 11.24
C MET A 119 0.77 -2.36 9.91
N THR A 120 1.03 -3.44 9.15
CA THR A 120 1.66 -3.34 7.83
C THR A 120 0.71 -2.89 6.73
N ILE A 121 -0.61 -3.03 6.92
CA ILE A 121 -1.59 -2.58 5.93
C ILE A 121 -1.65 -1.04 6.00
N PRO A 122 -1.33 -0.34 4.90
CA PRO A 122 -1.42 1.11 4.88
C PRO A 122 -2.89 1.54 4.95
N VAL A 123 -3.26 2.19 6.05
CA VAL A 123 -4.63 2.71 6.26
C VAL A 123 -4.84 4.06 5.54
N SER A 124 -3.76 4.80 5.23
CA SER A 124 -3.82 6.11 4.59
C SER A 124 -3.20 6.16 3.19
N SER A 125 -3.72 7.07 2.34
CA SER A 125 -3.18 7.39 1.02
C SER A 125 -1.93 8.27 1.06
N THR A 126 -1.43 8.64 2.24
CA THR A 126 -0.37 9.65 2.39
C THR A 126 0.94 9.24 1.72
N THR A 127 1.26 7.94 1.69
CA THR A 127 2.40 7.40 0.94
C THR A 127 2.21 7.59 -0.56
N CYS A 128 1.03 7.25 -1.09
CA CYS A 128 0.69 7.48 -2.49
C CYS A 128 0.78 8.98 -2.84
N GLU A 129 0.25 9.88 -2.01
CA GLU A 129 0.32 11.33 -2.23
C GLU A 129 1.75 11.87 -2.27
N ARG A 130 2.63 11.40 -1.35
CA ARG A 130 4.06 11.74 -1.37
C ARG A 130 4.67 11.33 -2.70
N THR A 131 4.38 10.11 -3.14
CA THR A 131 4.93 9.55 -4.37
C THR A 131 4.39 10.30 -5.61
N PHE A 132 3.10 10.62 -5.71
CA PHE A 132 2.55 11.44 -6.80
C PHE A 132 3.07 12.88 -6.80
N SER A 133 3.31 13.48 -5.63
CA SER A 133 3.91 14.80 -5.50
C SER A 133 5.33 14.85 -6.10
N LYS A 134 6.14 13.81 -5.83
CA LYS A 134 7.47 13.65 -6.46
C LYS A 134 7.36 13.46 -7.97
N MET A 135 6.41 12.64 -8.43
CA MET A 135 6.16 12.43 -9.86
C MET A 135 5.82 13.75 -10.56
N LYS A 136 4.97 14.59 -9.95
CA LYS A 136 4.61 15.92 -10.48
C LYS A 136 5.81 16.85 -10.65
N THR A 137 6.81 16.73 -9.79
CA THR A 137 8.06 17.52 -9.88
C THR A 137 8.99 17.01 -10.98
N ILE A 138 8.99 15.69 -11.23
CA ILE A 138 9.81 15.05 -12.26
C ILE A 138 9.19 15.20 -13.65
N LYS A 139 7.88 15.01 -13.78
CA LYS A 139 7.15 15.09 -15.06
C LYS A 139 6.54 16.47 -15.24
N THR A 140 7.38 17.42 -15.66
CA THR A 140 6.93 18.79 -16.01
C THR A 140 6.48 18.86 -17.46
N THR A 141 5.75 19.92 -17.83
CA THR A 141 5.24 20.13 -19.20
C THR A 141 6.34 20.12 -20.27
N VAL A 142 7.54 20.61 -19.93
CA VAL A 142 8.73 20.61 -20.80
C VAL A 142 9.44 19.24 -20.84
N ARG A 143 9.18 18.35 -19.88
CA ARG A 143 9.80 17.01 -19.76
C ARG A 143 8.81 15.88 -20.10
N ASN A 144 7.84 16.14 -20.97
CA ASN A 144 6.80 15.17 -21.32
C ASN A 144 7.26 14.09 -22.33
N SER A 145 8.42 14.26 -22.98
CA SER A 145 8.97 13.33 -23.98
C SER A 145 9.82 12.18 -23.41
N MET A 146 9.92 12.09 -22.09
CA MET A 146 10.73 11.06 -21.42
C MET A 146 10.08 9.68 -21.52
N THR A 147 10.89 8.63 -21.73
CA THR A 147 10.43 7.24 -21.73
C THR A 147 9.99 6.81 -20.33
N ASP A 148 9.03 5.88 -20.26
CA ASP A 148 8.50 5.39 -18.98
C ASP A 148 9.56 4.69 -18.12
N VAL A 149 10.51 3.99 -18.76
CA VAL A 149 11.66 3.37 -18.06
C VAL A 149 12.50 4.43 -17.35
N ARG A 150 12.90 5.49 -18.07
CA ARG A 150 13.69 6.57 -17.48
C ARG A 150 12.91 7.32 -16.40
N LEU A 151 11.59 7.48 -16.56
CA LEU A 151 10.73 8.06 -15.54
C LEU A 151 10.76 7.22 -14.27
N SER A 152 10.59 5.91 -14.38
CA SER A 152 10.61 4.97 -13.26
C SER A 152 11.93 5.02 -12.50
N ASP A 153 13.06 5.03 -13.20
CA ASP A 153 14.39 5.05 -12.58
C ASP A 153 14.64 6.35 -11.79
N ILE A 154 14.35 7.51 -12.39
CA ILE A 154 14.49 8.81 -11.73
C ILE A 154 13.50 8.94 -10.56
N TYR A 155 12.31 8.37 -10.72
CA TYR A 155 11.28 8.39 -9.70
C TYR A 155 11.67 7.61 -8.46
N LEU A 156 12.25 6.42 -8.64
CA LEU A 156 12.79 5.61 -7.54
C LEU A 156 13.86 6.38 -6.76
N LEU A 157 14.82 6.99 -7.46
CA LEU A 157 15.86 7.82 -6.86
C LEU A 157 15.29 9.03 -6.09
N ALA A 158 14.18 9.60 -6.55
CA ALA A 158 13.56 10.76 -5.91
C ALA A 158 12.70 10.41 -4.68
N ILE A 159 12.20 9.18 -4.60
CA ILE A 159 11.51 8.66 -3.41
C ILE A 159 12.54 8.28 -2.35
N GLU A 160 13.55 7.51 -2.74
CA GLU A 160 14.56 6.92 -1.86
C GLU A 160 15.77 7.83 -1.63
N ARG A 161 15.56 9.14 -1.55
CA ARG A 161 16.67 10.11 -1.37
C ARG A 161 17.39 10.01 -0.03
N ASP A 162 16.77 9.37 0.95
CA ASP A 162 17.31 9.23 2.30
C ASP A 162 18.21 7.99 2.44
N LEU A 163 18.35 7.18 1.38
CA LEU A 163 19.30 6.06 1.34
C LEU A 163 20.71 6.59 1.09
N ASP A 164 21.67 6.11 1.88
CA ASP A 164 23.09 6.40 1.65
C ASP A 164 23.59 5.57 0.47
N ILE A 165 24.06 6.24 -0.57
CA ILE A 165 24.48 5.61 -1.82
C ILE A 165 25.98 5.80 -1.98
N ASN A 166 26.72 4.70 -2.15
CA ASN A 166 28.14 4.74 -2.43
C ASN A 166 28.39 5.15 -3.89
N PHE A 167 28.74 6.42 -4.11
CA PHE A 167 28.97 6.96 -5.45
C PHE A 167 30.18 6.33 -6.16
N GLU A 168 31.23 5.91 -5.43
CA GLU A 168 32.42 5.28 -6.04
C GLU A 168 32.05 3.95 -6.71
N GLN A 169 31.25 3.11 -6.03
CA GLN A 169 30.79 1.85 -6.61
C GLN A 169 29.94 2.06 -7.87
N ILE A 170 29.15 3.13 -7.92
CA ILE A 170 28.35 3.47 -9.10
C ILE A 170 29.23 3.93 -10.25
N ILE A 171 30.28 4.72 -9.96
CA ILE A 171 31.23 5.19 -10.97
C ILE A 171 31.98 4.01 -11.57
N ASP A 172 32.47 3.09 -10.74
CA ASP A 172 33.15 1.88 -11.18
C ASP A 172 32.23 1.00 -12.04
N ALA A 173 31.00 0.73 -11.57
CA ALA A 173 30.02 -0.03 -12.32
C ALA A 173 29.63 0.62 -13.65
N PHE A 174 29.49 1.96 -13.68
CA PHE A 174 29.21 2.69 -14.91
C PHE A 174 30.37 2.63 -15.90
N SER A 175 31.61 2.74 -15.41
CA SER A 175 32.84 2.60 -16.20
C SER A 175 32.96 1.22 -16.84
N ASP A 176 32.66 0.16 -16.09
CA ASP A 176 32.70 -1.22 -16.56
C ASP A 176 31.66 -1.52 -17.64
N ILE A 177 30.44 -0.99 -17.48
CA ILE A 177 29.33 -1.16 -18.44
C ILE A 177 29.59 -0.34 -19.71
N HIS A 178 30.17 0.86 -19.57
CA HIS A 178 30.42 1.76 -20.69
C HIS A 178 31.91 2.04 -20.89
N LYS A 179 32.66 1.00 -21.31
CA LYS A 179 34.12 1.01 -21.57
C LYS A 179 34.62 2.07 -22.57
N ASN A 180 33.73 2.78 -23.28
CA ASN A 180 34.04 3.85 -24.23
C ASN A 180 33.65 5.26 -23.75
N SER A 181 33.26 5.43 -22.47
CA SER A 181 32.91 6.73 -21.91
C SER A 181 34.17 7.56 -21.65
N ARG A 182 34.51 8.47 -22.56
CA ARG A 182 35.57 9.47 -22.35
C ARG A 182 35.10 10.54 -21.36
N ILE A 183 34.97 10.21 -20.07
CA ILE A 183 34.87 11.23 -19.03
C ILE A 183 36.29 11.52 -18.56
N ILE A 184 36.92 12.50 -19.20
CA ILE A 184 38.22 13.02 -18.78
C ILE A 184 37.94 14.00 -17.66
N LEU A 185 38.10 13.56 -16.41
CA LEU A 185 38.11 14.45 -15.25
C LEU A 185 39.42 15.25 -15.29
N LYS A 186 39.32 16.57 -15.34
CA LYS A 186 40.43 17.51 -15.17
C LYS A 186 40.46 17.99 -13.73
#